data_AF-A0A7Y6Z186-F1
#
_entry.id   AF-A0A7Y6Z186-F1
#
_cell.length_a   1.000
_cell.length_b   1.000
_cell.length_c   1.000
_cell.angle_alpha   90.00
_cell.angle_beta   90.00
_cell.angle_gamma   90.00
#
_symmetry.space_group_name_H-M   'P 1'
#
loop_
_entity.id
_entity.type
_entity.pdbx_description
1 polymer ?
#
loop_
_entity_poly.entity_id
_entity_poly.type
_entity_poly.pdbx_seq_one_letter_code
_entity_poly.pdbx_strand_id
1 'polypeptide(L)'
;MYQQGVGDFKYFVGIHTLEQIATRDDRICVLNILGGESSAVTPVSHAFSGGNVVFGTAPGKRGQVLKTPAGEVPVYNNVREGLDAGHDFNTGVVYLPPSGVRDGVAELIR
;
A
#
# COMPACT_ATOMS: atom_id res chain seq x y z
N MET A 1 15.79 -9.21 26.35
CA MET A 1 14.89 -8.05 26.52
C MET A 1 13.47 -8.55 26.26
N TYR A 2 12.55 -8.47 27.22
CA TYR A 2 11.17 -8.94 27.03
C TYR A 2 10.37 -7.80 26.39
N GLN A 3 9.71 -8.04 25.25
CA GLN A 3 8.96 -7.00 24.55
C GLN A 3 7.66 -6.69 25.30
N GLN A 4 7.39 -5.39 25.54
CA GLN A 4 6.19 -4.93 26.24
C GLN A 4 4.99 -4.89 25.28
N GLY A 5 3.91 -5.58 25.62
CA GLY A 5 2.65 -5.56 24.86
C GLY A 5 1.91 -4.23 24.97
N VAL A 6 0.78 -4.14 24.27
CA VAL A 6 -0.12 -2.98 24.28
C VAL A 6 -1.30 -3.29 25.19
N GLY A 7 -1.45 -2.59 26.31
CA GLY A 7 -2.56 -2.79 27.25
C GLY A 7 -2.79 -4.26 27.61
N ASP A 8 -4.05 -4.71 27.52
CA ASP A 8 -4.48 -6.07 27.85
C ASP A 8 -4.40 -7.07 26.66
N PHE A 9 -3.70 -6.73 25.58
CA PHE A 9 -3.56 -7.64 24.44
C PHE A 9 -2.82 -8.93 24.87
N LYS A 10 -3.40 -10.07 24.51
CA LYS A 10 -2.87 -11.41 24.87
C LYS A 10 -1.53 -11.75 24.21
N TYR A 11 -1.09 -10.97 23.22
CA TYR A 11 0.14 -11.17 22.47
C TYR A 11 0.74 -9.82 22.08
N PHE A 12 2.06 -9.80 21.86
CA PHE A 12 2.76 -8.60 21.42
C PHE A 12 2.38 -8.26 19.98
N VAL A 13 1.91 -7.03 19.75
CA VAL A 13 1.53 -6.51 18.43
C VAL A 13 2.51 -5.48 17.88
N GLY A 14 3.48 -5.02 18.69
CA GLY A 14 4.58 -4.14 18.25
C GLY A 14 4.24 -2.69 17.97
N ILE A 15 2.97 -2.28 18.10
CA ILE A 15 2.53 -0.93 17.79
C ILE A 15 1.67 -0.39 18.93
N HIS A 16 2.06 0.73 19.53
CA HIS A 16 1.42 1.34 20.68
C HIS A 16 0.46 2.49 20.32
N THR A 17 0.66 3.15 19.18
CA THR A 17 -0.20 4.23 18.70
C THR A 17 -0.34 4.21 17.18
N LEU A 18 -1.39 4.86 16.66
CA LEU A 18 -1.58 4.97 15.21
C LEU A 18 -0.48 5.79 14.53
N GLU A 19 0.12 6.75 15.23
CA GLU A 19 1.23 7.54 14.67
C GLU A 19 2.46 6.67 14.35
N GLN A 20 2.57 5.48 14.93
CA GLN A 20 3.64 4.53 14.65
C GLN A 20 3.37 3.65 13.42
N ILE A 21 2.15 3.63 12.89
CA ILE A 21 1.74 2.76 11.76
C ILE A 21 1.73 3.51 10.43
N ALA A 22 1.32 4.78 10.44
CA ALA A 22 1.08 5.53 9.21
C ALA A 22 1.64 6.95 9.31
N THR A 23 2.77 7.16 8.66
CA THR A 23 3.53 8.39 8.61
C THR A 23 3.58 8.93 7.17
N ARG A 24 3.95 10.21 7.03
CA ARG A 24 4.19 10.79 5.70
C ARG A 24 5.45 10.25 5.01
N ASP A 25 6.36 9.64 5.80
CA ASP A 25 7.59 9.07 5.29
C ASP A 25 7.38 7.69 4.67
N ASP A 26 6.23 7.05 4.94
CA ASP A 26 5.90 5.74 4.39
C ASP A 26 5.80 5.76 2.87
N ARG A 27 6.31 4.70 2.26
CA ARG A 27 6.30 4.50 0.80
C ARG A 27 5.27 3.42 0.53
N ILE A 28 4.15 3.81 -0.10
CA ILE A 28 2.95 2.97 -0.17
C ILE A 28 2.79 2.32 -1.54
N CYS A 29 2.59 0.99 -1.56
CA CYS A 29 2.10 0.23 -2.70
C CYS A 29 0.61 -0.07 -2.54
N VAL A 30 -0.23 0.28 -3.52
CA VAL A 30 -1.68 -0.01 -3.50
C VAL A 30 -2.02 -1.16 -4.44
N LEU A 31 -2.55 -2.25 -3.91
CA LEU A 31 -3.02 -3.39 -4.70
C LEU A 31 -4.42 -3.09 -5.26
N ASN A 32 -4.59 -3.37 -6.55
CA ASN A 32 -5.79 -3.03 -7.32
C ASN A 32 -6.08 -1.51 -7.31
N ILE A 33 -5.07 -0.69 -7.59
CA ILE A 33 -5.13 0.79 -7.50
C ILE A 33 -6.16 1.44 -8.44
N LEU A 34 -6.52 0.75 -9.53
CA LEU A 34 -7.54 1.20 -10.50
C LEU A 34 -8.94 0.59 -10.22
N GLY A 35 -9.12 -0.07 -9.07
CA GLY A 35 -10.40 -0.59 -8.63
C GLY A 35 -11.40 0.53 -8.29
N GLY A 36 -12.70 0.21 -8.25
CA GLY A 36 -13.75 1.22 -8.08
C GLY A 36 -13.59 2.08 -6.81
N GLU A 37 -13.26 1.46 -5.67
CA GLU A 37 -13.03 2.17 -4.41
C GLU A 37 -11.63 2.82 -4.38
N SER A 38 -10.60 2.03 -4.65
CA SER A 38 -9.19 2.44 -4.59
C SER A 38 -8.88 3.62 -5.51
N SER A 39 -9.41 3.67 -6.73
CA SER A 39 -9.19 4.78 -7.66
C SER A 39 -9.82 6.10 -7.20
N ALA A 40 -10.86 6.04 -6.35
CA ALA A 40 -11.50 7.22 -5.77
C ALA A 40 -10.75 7.72 -4.52
N VAL A 41 -10.33 6.81 -3.64
CA VAL A 41 -9.72 7.16 -2.35
C VAL A 41 -8.21 7.39 -2.43
N THR A 42 -7.51 6.73 -3.35
CA THR A 42 -6.05 6.85 -3.50
C THR A 42 -5.62 8.28 -3.85
N PRO A 43 -6.27 9.02 -4.77
CA PRO A 43 -5.89 10.40 -5.07
C PRO A 43 -6.01 11.33 -3.86
N VAL A 44 -7.04 11.15 -3.04
CA VAL A 44 -7.25 11.92 -1.80
C VAL A 44 -6.15 11.59 -0.79
N SER A 45 -5.89 10.30 -0.56
CA SER A 45 -4.89 9.83 0.41
C SER A 45 -3.48 10.23 -0.01
N HIS A 46 -3.15 10.06 -1.30
CA HIS A 46 -1.86 10.45 -1.85
C HIS A 46 -1.61 11.96 -1.72
N ALA A 47 -2.62 12.80 -1.98
CA ALA A 47 -2.51 14.25 -1.78
C ALA A 47 -2.37 14.62 -0.29
N PHE A 48 -3.18 14.02 0.59
CA PHE A 48 -3.14 14.26 2.03
C PHE A 48 -1.79 13.90 2.66
N SER A 49 -1.20 12.80 2.21
CA SER A 49 0.06 12.27 2.71
C SER A 49 1.30 12.89 2.06
N GLY A 50 1.14 13.87 1.16
CA GLY A 50 2.26 14.55 0.51
C GLY A 50 2.94 13.74 -0.59
N GLY A 51 2.21 12.87 -1.28
CA GLY A 51 2.69 12.14 -2.45
C GLY A 51 3.35 10.80 -2.15
N ASN A 52 2.95 10.14 -1.05
CA ASN A 52 3.70 9.01 -0.50
C ASN A 52 3.31 7.64 -1.09
N VAL A 53 2.29 7.58 -1.96
CA VAL A 53 1.98 6.38 -2.78
C VAL A 53 2.94 6.30 -3.95
N VAL A 54 3.76 5.26 -3.99
CA VAL A 54 4.89 5.14 -4.92
C VAL A 54 4.53 4.46 -6.23
N PHE A 55 3.64 3.47 -6.15
CA PHE A 55 3.07 2.78 -7.30
C PHE A 55 1.83 2.01 -6.85
N GLY A 56 1.11 1.43 -7.80
CA GLY A 56 0.09 0.43 -7.50
C GLY A 56 0.06 -0.69 -8.52
N THR A 57 -0.72 -1.71 -8.20
CA THR A 57 -0.90 -2.87 -9.08
C THR A 57 -2.33 -2.90 -9.62
N ALA A 58 -2.48 -3.32 -10.87
CA ALA A 58 -3.76 -3.72 -11.45
C ALA A 58 -3.48 -4.69 -12.60
N PRO A 59 -3.79 -6.00 -12.45
CA PRO A 59 -3.47 -7.01 -13.46
C PRO A 59 -4.00 -6.65 -14.85
N GLY A 60 -3.12 -6.68 -15.85
CA GLY A 60 -3.46 -6.35 -17.25
C GLY A 60 -3.51 -4.85 -17.55
N LYS A 61 -3.07 -3.99 -16.62
CA LYS A 61 -3.10 -2.51 -16.75
C LYS A 61 -1.72 -1.86 -16.63
N ARG A 62 -0.64 -2.65 -16.74
CA ARG A 62 0.73 -2.13 -16.72
C ARG A 62 0.92 -0.96 -17.70
N GLY A 63 1.66 0.06 -17.26
CA GLY A 63 1.99 1.25 -18.05
C GLY A 63 0.91 2.32 -18.04
N GLN A 64 -0.23 2.05 -17.39
CA GLN A 64 -1.19 3.09 -17.05
C GLN A 64 -0.73 3.88 -15.83
N VAL A 65 -1.39 5.00 -15.58
CA VAL A 65 -1.15 5.87 -14.43
C VAL A 65 -2.47 6.20 -13.76
N LEU A 66 -2.47 6.27 -12.43
CA LEU A 66 -3.54 6.90 -11.67
C LEU A 66 -3.18 8.39 -11.47
N LYS A 67 -4.00 9.28 -11.99
CA LYS A 67 -3.81 10.73 -11.80
C LYS A 67 -4.27 11.15 -10.41
N THR A 68 -3.45 11.93 -9.72
CA THR A 68 -3.78 12.50 -8.41
C THR A 68 -3.40 13.98 -8.35
N PRO A 69 -3.92 14.75 -7.37
CA PRO A 69 -3.51 16.14 -7.16
C PRO A 69 -2.02 16.32 -6.82
N ALA A 70 -1.35 15.29 -6.28
CA ALA A 70 0.07 15.36 -5.90
C ALA A 70 1.01 14.67 -6.92
N GLY A 71 0.48 14.22 -8.07
CA GLY A 71 1.27 13.60 -9.13
C GLY A 71 0.59 12.37 -9.74
N GLU A 72 1.19 11.84 -10.81
CA GLU A 72 0.75 10.58 -11.40
C GLU A 72 1.41 9.40 -10.64
N VAL A 73 0.61 8.38 -10.31
CA VAL A 73 1.09 7.15 -9.67
C VAL A 73 1.16 6.04 -10.74
N PRO A 74 2.34 5.43 -10.97
CA PRO A 74 2.50 4.39 -11.99
C PRO A 74 1.78 3.10 -11.60
N VAL A 75 1.25 2.40 -12.62
CA VAL A 75 0.53 1.13 -12.45
C VAL A 75 1.28 -0.02 -13.12
N TYR A 76 1.45 -1.10 -12.36
CA TYR A 76 2.10 -2.35 -12.78
C TYR A 76 1.11 -3.53 -12.74
N ASN A 77 1.46 -4.66 -13.35
CA ASN A 77 0.61 -5.86 -13.27
C ASN A 77 0.64 -6.51 -11.89
N ASN A 78 1.79 -6.41 -11.22
CA ASN A 78 2.10 -7.07 -9.95
C ASN A 78 3.17 -6.26 -9.20
N VAL A 79 3.40 -6.57 -7.93
CA VAL A 79 4.35 -5.90 -7.04
C VAL A 79 5.78 -6.07 -7.54
N ARG A 80 6.13 -7.26 -8.05
CA ARG A 80 7.48 -7.56 -8.56
C ARG A 80 7.88 -6.60 -9.68
N GLU A 81 6.98 -6.31 -10.62
CA GLU A 81 7.25 -5.35 -11.70
C GLU A 81 7.51 -3.93 -11.18
N GLY A 82 6.83 -3.52 -10.11
CA GLY A 82 7.09 -2.23 -9.45
C GLY A 82 8.48 -2.18 -8.82
N LEU A 83 8.87 -3.26 -8.13
CA LEU A 83 10.22 -3.42 -7.57
C LEU A 83 11.30 -3.45 -8.66
N ASP A 84 11.08 -4.19 -9.74
CA ASP A 84 11.99 -4.28 -10.89
C ASP A 84 12.16 -2.93 -11.61
N ALA A 85 11.14 -2.07 -11.56
CA ALA A 85 11.21 -0.69 -12.05
C ALA A 85 11.96 0.27 -11.11
N GLY A 86 12.46 -0.21 -9.98
CA GLY A 86 13.26 0.54 -9.02
C GLY A 86 12.45 1.26 -7.94
N HIS A 87 11.15 0.96 -7.81
CA HIS A 87 10.39 1.45 -6.66
C HIS A 87 10.73 0.66 -5.40
N ASP A 88 10.75 1.35 -4.27
CA ASP A 88 10.81 0.76 -2.95
C ASP A 88 9.58 1.17 -2.15
N PHE A 89 9.07 0.26 -1.32
CA PHE A 89 7.89 0.49 -0.50
C PHE A 89 8.01 -0.25 0.82
N ASN A 90 7.48 0.34 1.89
CA ASN A 90 7.48 -0.26 3.22
C ASN A 90 6.07 -0.64 3.69
N THR A 91 5.03 -0.16 3.01
CA THR A 91 3.63 -0.33 3.39
C THR A 91 2.78 -0.74 2.19
N GLY A 92 1.96 -1.78 2.35
CA GLY A 92 1.01 -2.25 1.35
C GLY A 92 -0.44 -1.97 1.75
N VAL A 93 -1.25 -1.44 0.82
CA VAL A 93 -2.70 -1.27 1.00
C VAL A 93 -3.43 -2.20 0.05
N VAL A 94 -4.37 -3.00 0.56
CA VAL A 94 -5.02 -4.07 -0.19
C VAL A 94 -6.48 -3.73 -0.50
N TYR A 95 -6.77 -3.40 -1.78
CA TYR A 95 -8.12 -3.18 -2.29
C TYR A 95 -8.59 -4.30 -3.23
N LEU A 96 -8.50 -5.54 -2.78
CA LEU A 96 -8.87 -6.72 -3.57
C LEU A 96 -10.24 -7.29 -3.16
N PRO A 97 -10.99 -7.92 -4.09
CA PRO A 97 -12.14 -8.73 -3.71
C PRO A 97 -11.69 -9.90 -2.81
N PRO A 98 -12.55 -10.43 -1.91
CA PRO A 98 -12.16 -11.44 -0.93
C PRO A 98 -11.42 -12.64 -1.50
N SER A 99 -11.78 -13.09 -2.70
CA SER A 99 -11.12 -14.20 -3.40
C SER A 99 -9.65 -13.96 -3.75
N GLY A 100 -9.24 -12.70 -3.94
CA GLY A 100 -7.87 -12.32 -4.30
C GLY A 100 -7.00 -11.86 -3.12
N VAL A 101 -7.60 -11.59 -1.95
CA VAL A 101 -6.88 -11.00 -0.81
C VAL A 101 -5.72 -11.88 -0.34
N ARG A 102 -5.91 -13.20 -0.25
CA ARG A 102 -4.86 -14.12 0.20
C ARG A 102 -3.61 -14.01 -0.68
N ASP A 103 -3.78 -14.03 -1.99
CA ASP A 103 -2.66 -14.00 -2.93
C ASP A 103 -2.01 -12.63 -2.95
N GLY A 104 -2.79 -11.54 -2.89
CA GLY A 104 -2.26 -10.18 -2.81
C GLY A 104 -1.46 -9.92 -1.53
N VAL A 105 -1.91 -10.42 -0.38
CA VAL A 105 -1.13 -10.33 0.86
C VAL A 105 0.15 -11.15 0.77
N ALA A 106 0.09 -12.36 0.19
CA ALA A 106 1.28 -13.19 0.01
C ALA A 106 2.28 -12.58 -0.99
N GLU A 107 1.81 -11.81 -1.96
CA GLU A 107 2.63 -11.08 -2.91
C GLU A 107 3.40 -9.94 -2.26
N LEU A 108 2.78 -9.18 -1.34
CA LEU A 108 3.44 -8.10 -0.60
C LEU A 108 4.60 -8.55 0.30
N ILE A 109 4.64 -9.83 0.67
CA ILE A 109 5.61 -10.39 1.63
C ILE A 109 6.84 -11.02 0.92
N ARG A 110 6.81 -11.20 -0.41
CA ARG A 110 7.81 -11.96 -1.19
C ARG A 110 8.68 -11.10 -2.10
#